data_AF-A0A6H9K1M6-F1
#
_entry.id   AF-A0A6H9K1M6-F1
#
_cell.length_a   1.000
_cell.length_b   1.000
_cell.length_c   1.000
_cell.angle_alpha   90.00
_cell.angle_beta   90.00
_cell.angle_gamma   90.00
#
_symmetry.space_group_name_H-M   'P 1'
#
loop_
_entity.id
_entity.type
_entity.pdbx_description
1 polymer ?
#
loop_
_entity_poly.entity_id
_entity_poly.type
_entity_poly.pdbx_seq_one_letter_code
_entity_poly.pdbx_strand_id
1 'polypeptide(L)'
;MKKEKHLEAQINPLQFLEVDDPWAQANKTSSVTHEAVVNFICKPGISSSLDELVNRYKEISTERPRINIAPAEDRILEKLIWPLHYAKSSYMLGHPLGTISLCGMVAEMVSILLFEISKFIINDHEMTSEEQKQIFGSTFEKLGQDRRVQILKAYDIVDENIKQSFDLIRTTRRKYLHLWSHDLDQISVDARNVFTEAVKLVIRAIGQDFKDGKLVLNPALLKYLERNGVYKGAE
;
A
#
# COMPACT_ATOMS: atom_id res chain seq x y z
N MET A 1 24.67 -11.64 47.98
CA MET A 1 24.04 -12.37 46.85
C MET A 1 23.72 -11.37 45.75
N LYS A 2 24.34 -11.51 44.56
CA LYS A 2 23.89 -10.74 43.38
C LYS A 2 22.53 -11.29 42.96
N LYS A 3 21.50 -10.45 42.86
CA LYS A 3 20.21 -10.85 42.27
C LYS A 3 20.45 -11.20 40.82
N GLU A 4 20.14 -12.43 40.44
CA GLU A 4 20.06 -12.82 39.03
C GLU A 4 18.98 -11.98 38.34
N LYS A 5 19.28 -11.54 37.11
CA LYS A 5 18.36 -10.79 36.27
C LYS A 5 17.98 -11.68 35.09
N HIS A 6 16.70 -11.95 34.93
CA HIS A 6 16.16 -12.67 33.78
C HIS A 6 15.58 -11.67 32.77
N LEU A 7 15.63 -12.02 31.48
CA LEU A 7 15.01 -11.27 30.39
C LEU A 7 14.23 -12.24 29.51
N GLU A 8 13.10 -11.80 28.98
CA GLU A 8 12.35 -12.55 27.97
C GLU A 8 13.03 -12.39 26.61
N ALA A 9 13.26 -13.50 25.92
CA ALA A 9 13.89 -13.52 24.60
C ALA A 9 13.15 -14.47 23.66
N GLN A 10 13.09 -14.10 22.38
CA GLN A 10 12.66 -15.02 21.34
C GLN A 10 13.86 -15.86 20.88
N ILE A 11 13.65 -17.17 20.82
CA ILE A 11 14.63 -18.12 20.28
C ILE A 11 14.32 -18.28 18.80
N ASN A 12 15.34 -18.10 17.95
CA ASN A 12 15.24 -18.29 16.49
C ASN A 12 14.04 -17.57 15.84
N PRO A 13 13.89 -16.25 16.03
CA PRO A 13 12.68 -15.50 15.64
C PRO A 13 12.39 -15.44 14.14
N LEU A 14 13.32 -15.90 13.29
CA LEU A 14 13.19 -15.91 11.83
C LEU A 14 13.03 -17.32 11.25
N GLN A 15 13.11 -18.37 12.07
CA GLN A 15 13.13 -19.75 11.59
C GLN A 15 11.76 -20.39 11.69
N PHE A 16 11.42 -21.16 10.66
CA PHE A 16 10.30 -22.06 10.69
C PHE A 16 10.80 -23.43 11.17
N LEU A 17 10.77 -23.66 12.48
CA LEU A 17 11.46 -24.79 13.13
C LEU A 17 11.06 -26.17 12.61
N GLU A 18 9.83 -26.31 12.10
CA GLU A 18 9.31 -27.52 11.47
C GLU A 18 9.92 -27.82 10.10
N VAL A 19 10.57 -26.82 9.48
CA VAL A 19 11.14 -26.89 8.11
C VAL A 19 12.65 -26.67 8.10
N ASP A 20 13.15 -25.78 8.94
CA ASP A 20 14.55 -25.35 8.92
C ASP A 20 15.48 -26.34 9.64
N ASP A 21 16.63 -26.62 9.03
CA ASP A 21 17.69 -27.43 9.62
C ASP A 21 18.43 -26.67 10.74
N PRO A 22 18.90 -27.37 11.82
CA PRO A 22 18.81 -28.81 12.04
C PRO A 22 17.52 -29.26 12.75
N TRP A 23 16.63 -28.35 13.12
CA TRP A 23 15.45 -28.64 13.95
C TRP A 23 14.45 -29.56 13.25
N ALA A 24 14.25 -29.39 11.94
CA ALA A 24 13.39 -30.28 11.16
C ALA A 24 13.86 -31.75 11.19
N GLN A 25 15.17 -32.01 11.27
CA GLN A 25 15.72 -33.38 11.31
C GLN A 25 15.45 -34.09 12.63
N ALA A 26 15.24 -33.35 13.72
CA ALA A 26 14.89 -33.92 15.01
C ALA A 26 13.43 -34.42 15.05
N ASN A 27 12.56 -33.88 14.18
CA ASN A 27 11.11 -34.14 14.15
C ASN A 27 10.64 -34.83 12.85
N LYS A 28 11.46 -35.73 12.27
CA LYS A 28 11.26 -36.38 10.94
C LYS A 28 9.92 -37.10 10.70
N THR A 29 9.09 -37.31 11.72
CA THR A 29 7.85 -38.10 11.63
C THR A 29 6.58 -37.27 11.40
N SER A 30 6.64 -35.94 11.47
CA SER A 30 5.44 -35.10 11.37
C SER A 30 5.45 -34.29 10.07
N SER A 31 4.46 -34.49 9.21
CA SER A 31 4.22 -33.58 8.08
C SER A 31 3.89 -32.18 8.62
N VAL A 32 4.45 -31.13 8.01
CA VAL A 32 4.13 -29.74 8.35
C VAL A 32 2.62 -29.52 8.26
N THR A 33 2.02 -29.04 9.34
CA THR A 33 0.57 -28.78 9.38
C THR A 33 0.24 -27.38 8.87
N HIS A 34 -1.01 -27.17 8.45
CA HIS A 34 -1.47 -25.83 8.05
C HIS A 34 -1.38 -24.84 9.22
N GLU A 35 -1.68 -25.29 10.44
CA GLU A 35 -1.59 -24.49 11.66
C GLU A 35 -0.15 -24.03 11.91
N ALA A 36 0.85 -24.89 11.69
CA ALA A 36 2.25 -24.52 11.82
C ALA A 36 2.64 -23.42 10.82
N VAL A 37 2.19 -23.51 9.57
CA VAL A 37 2.41 -22.47 8.56
C VAL A 37 1.73 -21.15 8.98
N VAL A 38 0.47 -21.20 9.40
CA VAL A 38 -0.29 -20.01 9.81
C VAL A 38 0.34 -19.36 11.05
N ASN A 39 0.80 -20.16 12.02
CA ASN A 39 1.52 -19.67 13.20
C ASN A 39 2.81 -18.94 12.82
N PHE A 40 3.57 -19.49 11.87
CA PHE A 40 4.83 -18.90 11.42
C PHE A 40 4.61 -17.55 10.70
N ILE A 41 3.61 -17.45 9.83
CA ILE A 41 3.36 -16.21 9.08
C ILE A 41 2.66 -15.13 9.90
N CYS A 42 1.97 -15.48 11.00
CA CYS A 42 1.38 -14.51 11.90
C CYS A 42 2.43 -13.85 12.79
N LYS A 43 2.18 -12.61 13.21
CA LYS A 43 3.06 -11.95 14.19
C LYS A 43 3.09 -12.74 15.52
N PRO A 44 4.28 -13.04 16.08
CA PRO A 44 4.38 -13.67 17.38
C PRO A 44 3.61 -12.91 18.47
N GLY A 45 2.92 -13.65 19.34
CA GLY A 45 2.10 -13.08 20.43
C GLY A 45 0.69 -12.65 20.00
N ILE A 46 0.31 -12.85 18.75
CA ILE A 46 -1.06 -12.63 18.26
C ILE A 46 -1.70 -13.98 17.92
N SER A 47 -3.01 -14.12 18.18
CA SER A 47 -3.75 -15.33 17.83
C SER A 47 -3.76 -15.56 16.32
N SER A 48 -3.36 -16.76 15.92
CA SER A 48 -3.35 -17.30 14.56
C SER A 48 -4.63 -18.07 14.19
N SER A 49 -5.61 -18.14 15.11
CA SER A 49 -6.88 -18.81 14.83
C SER A 49 -7.63 -18.14 13.66
N LEU A 50 -8.37 -18.94 12.89
CA LEU A 50 -9.12 -18.45 11.73
C LEU A 50 -10.12 -17.36 12.11
N ASP A 51 -10.81 -17.49 13.24
CA ASP A 51 -11.78 -16.49 13.71
C ASP A 51 -11.11 -15.13 13.96
N GLU A 52 -9.92 -15.14 14.58
CA GLU A 52 -9.15 -13.92 14.86
C GLU A 52 -8.58 -13.29 13.58
N LEU A 53 -8.16 -14.11 12.61
CA LEU A 53 -7.77 -13.63 11.27
C LEU A 53 -8.95 -12.95 10.58
N VAL A 54 -10.12 -13.58 10.57
CA VAL A 54 -11.35 -13.02 9.98
C VAL A 54 -11.77 -11.74 10.69
N ASN A 55 -11.64 -11.65 12.01
CA ASN A 55 -11.95 -10.45 12.78
C ASN A 55 -11.04 -9.28 12.36
N ARG A 56 -9.73 -9.50 12.28
CA ARG A 56 -8.79 -8.47 11.80
C ARG A 56 -9.06 -8.07 10.35
N TYR A 57 -9.44 -9.00 9.48
CA TYR A 57 -9.88 -8.68 8.12
C TYR A 57 -11.11 -7.75 8.11
N LYS A 58 -12.12 -8.03 8.96
CA LYS A 58 -13.31 -7.19 9.09
C LYS A 58 -12.98 -5.79 9.59
N GLU A 59 -12.05 -5.66 10.54
CA GLU A 59 -11.62 -4.37 11.08
C GLU A 59 -11.01 -3.45 10.01
N ILE A 60 -10.09 -3.98 9.19
CA ILE A 60 -9.46 -3.19 8.13
C ILE A 60 -10.38 -2.99 6.93
N SER A 61 -11.38 -3.86 6.74
CA SER A 61 -12.34 -3.78 5.62
C SER A 61 -13.49 -2.79 5.89
N THR A 62 -13.18 -1.66 6.51
CA THR A 62 -14.11 -0.58 6.87
C THR A 62 -14.00 0.65 5.98
N GLU A 63 -13.13 0.60 4.96
CA GLU A 63 -12.85 1.68 4.04
C GLU A 63 -14.12 2.14 3.28
N ARG A 64 -14.29 3.45 3.20
CA ARG A 64 -15.32 4.11 2.41
C ARG A 64 -14.69 5.33 1.71
N PRO A 65 -14.68 5.40 0.37
CA PRO A 65 -15.18 4.41 -0.59
C PRO A 65 -14.32 3.14 -0.70
N ARG A 66 -14.85 2.08 -1.35
CA ARG A 66 -14.17 0.80 -1.62
C ARG A 66 -13.76 0.69 -3.08
N ILE A 67 -12.66 0.00 -3.34
CA ILE A 67 -12.28 -0.43 -4.70
C ILE A 67 -13.17 -1.62 -5.04
N ASN A 68 -14.13 -1.44 -5.94
CA ASN A 68 -15.01 -2.50 -6.40
C ASN A 68 -14.52 -3.12 -7.71
N ILE A 69 -13.91 -2.31 -8.59
CA ILE A 69 -13.41 -2.73 -9.89
C ILE A 69 -12.10 -2.03 -10.18
N ALA A 70 -11.13 -2.74 -10.75
CA ALA A 70 -9.91 -2.14 -11.29
C ALA A 70 -9.72 -2.58 -12.75
N PRO A 71 -9.16 -1.73 -13.62
CA PRO A 71 -8.76 -2.16 -14.96
C PRO A 71 -7.76 -3.31 -14.90
N ALA A 72 -7.95 -4.31 -15.77
CA ALA A 72 -7.00 -5.41 -15.95
C ALA A 72 -5.80 -4.94 -16.80
N GLU A 73 -4.99 -4.05 -16.23
CA GLU A 73 -3.74 -3.56 -16.80
C GLU A 73 -2.61 -3.84 -15.80
N ASP A 74 -1.51 -4.42 -16.29
CA ASP A 74 -0.46 -4.99 -15.44
C ASP A 74 0.15 -3.96 -14.49
N ARG A 75 0.42 -2.73 -14.94
CA ARG A 75 1.01 -1.71 -14.06
C ARG A 75 0.04 -1.31 -12.95
N ILE A 76 -1.24 -1.12 -13.24
CA ILE A 76 -2.26 -0.82 -12.24
C ILE A 76 -2.37 -1.97 -11.24
N LEU A 77 -2.42 -3.21 -11.70
CA LEU A 77 -2.53 -4.38 -10.83
C LEU A 77 -1.30 -4.53 -9.94
N GLU A 78 -0.10 -4.55 -10.54
CA GLU A 78 1.16 -4.80 -9.83
C GLU A 78 1.63 -3.63 -8.96
N LYS A 79 1.31 -2.38 -9.32
CA LYS A 79 1.77 -1.19 -8.59
C LYS A 79 0.74 -0.64 -7.59
N LEU A 80 -0.55 -0.92 -7.78
CA LEU A 80 -1.62 -0.37 -6.93
C LEU A 80 -2.45 -1.47 -6.26
N ILE A 81 -3.04 -2.38 -7.03
CA ILE A 81 -4.07 -3.29 -6.50
C ILE A 81 -3.49 -4.42 -5.65
N TRP A 82 -2.51 -5.16 -6.17
CA TRP A 82 -1.86 -6.24 -5.40
C TRP A 82 -1.12 -5.74 -4.17
N PRO A 83 -0.40 -4.60 -4.22
CA PRO A 83 0.15 -4.02 -3.01
C PRO A 83 -0.89 -3.68 -1.94
N LEU A 84 -2.07 -3.16 -2.31
CA LEU A 84 -3.15 -2.94 -1.35
C LEU A 84 -3.74 -4.26 -0.83
N HIS A 85 -3.87 -5.28 -1.69
CA HIS A 85 -4.26 -6.62 -1.25
C HIS A 85 -3.27 -7.17 -0.21
N TYR A 86 -1.97 -7.08 -0.46
CA TYR A 86 -0.92 -7.50 0.47
C TYR A 86 -0.88 -6.65 1.74
N ALA A 87 -1.20 -5.35 1.66
CA ALA A 87 -1.32 -4.48 2.82
C ALA A 87 -2.47 -4.93 3.73
N LYS A 88 -3.61 -5.30 3.14
CA LYS A 88 -4.76 -5.86 3.85
C LYS A 88 -4.42 -7.21 4.50
N SER A 89 -3.75 -8.10 3.75
CA SER A 89 -3.29 -9.40 4.27
C SER A 89 -2.26 -9.26 5.39
N SER A 90 -1.34 -8.29 5.30
CA SER A 90 -0.38 -8.00 6.37
C SER A 90 -1.09 -7.58 7.66
N TYR A 91 -2.11 -6.73 7.58
CA TYR A 91 -2.91 -6.37 8.75
C TYR A 91 -3.61 -7.60 9.34
N MET A 92 -4.23 -8.41 8.47
CA MET A 92 -4.90 -9.65 8.86
C MET A 92 -3.95 -10.59 9.62
N LEU A 93 -2.69 -10.71 9.20
CA LEU A 93 -1.66 -11.54 9.84
C LEU A 93 -1.02 -10.89 11.08
N GLY A 94 -1.47 -9.70 11.50
CA GLY A 94 -0.94 -9.00 12.68
C GLY A 94 0.32 -8.18 12.42
N HIS A 95 0.60 -7.83 11.16
CA HIS A 95 1.76 -7.06 10.71
C HIS A 95 1.37 -5.64 10.24
N PRO A 96 0.93 -4.75 11.14
CA PRO A 96 0.45 -3.41 10.77
C PRO A 96 1.57 -2.53 10.17
N LEU A 97 2.83 -2.78 10.51
CA LEU A 97 3.98 -2.11 9.88
C LEU A 97 4.08 -2.44 8.38
N GLY A 98 3.79 -3.69 8.01
CA GLY A 98 3.74 -4.13 6.60
C GLY A 98 2.63 -3.41 5.85
N THR A 99 1.45 -3.25 6.46
CA THR A 99 0.34 -2.45 5.91
C THR A 99 0.74 -1.01 5.66
N ILE A 100 1.36 -0.33 6.65
CA ILE A 100 1.80 1.06 6.52
C ILE A 100 2.84 1.21 5.40
N SER A 101 3.81 0.28 5.33
CA SER A 101 4.86 0.28 4.32
C SER A 101 4.29 0.17 2.90
N LEU A 102 3.44 -0.83 2.67
CA LEU A 102 2.82 -1.09 1.36
C LEU A 102 1.89 0.05 0.94
N CYS A 103 1.10 0.61 1.86
CA CYS A 103 0.27 1.79 1.58
C CYS A 103 1.12 3.02 1.24
N GLY A 104 2.27 3.19 1.89
CA GLY A 104 3.26 4.22 1.54
C GLY A 104 3.76 4.07 0.11
N MET A 105 4.13 2.86 -0.30
CA MET A 105 4.52 2.57 -1.69
C MET A 105 3.38 2.85 -2.68
N VAL A 106 2.16 2.42 -2.37
CA VAL A 106 0.99 2.69 -3.22
C VAL A 106 0.77 4.19 -3.40
N ALA A 107 0.90 4.99 -2.33
CA ALA A 107 0.80 6.44 -2.45
C ALA A 107 1.86 6.99 -3.43
N GLU A 108 3.12 6.58 -3.31
CA GLU A 108 4.17 6.99 -4.27
C GLU A 108 3.75 6.65 -5.73
N MET A 109 3.27 5.44 -5.97
CA MET A 109 2.81 4.98 -7.30
C MET A 109 1.59 5.75 -7.80
N VAL A 110 0.61 6.06 -6.93
CA VAL A 110 -0.56 6.86 -7.30
C VAL A 110 -0.14 8.27 -7.73
N SER A 111 0.83 8.89 -7.05
CA SER A 111 1.30 10.22 -7.43
C SER A 111 1.90 10.23 -8.84
N ILE A 112 2.62 9.17 -9.21
CA ILE A 112 3.21 8.99 -10.55
C ILE A 112 2.10 8.76 -11.58
N LEU A 113 1.15 7.86 -11.28
CA LEU A 113 0.02 7.59 -12.18
C LEU A 113 -0.80 8.86 -12.43
N LEU A 114 -1.13 9.62 -11.38
CA LEU A 114 -1.88 10.89 -11.51
C LEU A 114 -1.16 11.88 -12.43
N PHE A 115 0.17 11.95 -12.34
CA PHE A 115 0.97 12.78 -13.23
C PHE A 115 0.88 12.30 -14.69
N GLU A 116 1.09 11.00 -14.90
CA GLU A 116 1.10 10.36 -16.23
C GLU A 116 -0.26 10.44 -16.94
N ILE A 117 -1.37 10.26 -16.23
CA ILE A 117 -2.70 10.34 -16.83
C ILE A 117 -3.16 11.78 -17.10
N SER A 118 -2.66 12.76 -16.33
CA SER A 118 -3.10 14.15 -16.44
C SER A 118 -2.49 14.91 -17.61
N LYS A 119 -1.41 14.40 -18.24
CA LYS A 119 -0.69 15.03 -19.36
C LYS A 119 -0.39 16.51 -19.12
N PHE A 120 0.73 16.80 -18.46
CA PHE A 120 1.13 18.18 -18.17
C PHE A 120 1.46 18.91 -19.48
N ILE A 121 0.62 19.87 -19.86
CA ILE A 121 0.81 20.68 -21.07
C ILE A 121 1.52 21.99 -20.73
N ILE A 122 2.58 22.33 -21.47
CA ILE A 122 3.25 23.63 -21.49
C ILE A 122 3.31 24.08 -22.95
N ASN A 123 2.93 25.33 -23.24
CA ASN A 123 2.97 25.90 -24.60
C ASN A 123 2.35 24.96 -25.67
N ASP A 124 1.16 24.41 -25.37
CA ASP A 124 0.39 23.52 -26.24
C ASP A 124 1.02 22.15 -26.56
N HIS A 125 2.08 21.74 -25.86
CA HIS A 125 2.63 20.38 -25.95
C HIS A 125 2.84 19.73 -24.59
N GLU A 126 2.95 18.40 -24.57
CA GLU A 126 3.23 17.65 -23.36
C GLU A 126 4.67 17.93 -22.87
N MET A 127 4.82 18.12 -21.57
CA MET A 127 6.09 18.48 -20.94
C MET A 127 7.11 17.36 -21.12
N THR A 128 8.25 17.69 -21.73
CA THR A 128 9.36 16.77 -21.95
C THR A 128 10.14 16.49 -20.66
N SER A 129 10.96 15.44 -20.66
CA SER A 129 11.83 15.13 -19.51
C SER A 129 12.85 16.25 -19.24
N GLU A 130 13.30 16.94 -20.26
CA GLU A 130 14.23 18.07 -20.16
C GLU A 130 13.57 19.27 -19.49
N GLU A 131 12.34 19.58 -19.86
CA GLU A 131 11.55 20.65 -19.22
C GLU A 131 11.20 20.32 -17.78
N GLN A 132 10.85 19.06 -17.47
CA GLN A 132 10.68 18.60 -16.10
C GLN A 132 11.94 18.86 -15.27
N LYS A 133 13.13 18.53 -15.80
CA LYS A 133 14.39 18.81 -15.09
C LYS A 133 14.63 20.30 -14.89
N GLN A 134 14.30 21.13 -15.86
CA GLN A 134 14.46 22.59 -15.77
C GLN A 134 13.51 23.23 -14.76
N ILE A 135 12.26 22.78 -14.69
CA ILE A 135 11.21 23.37 -13.85
C ILE A 135 11.24 22.77 -12.43
N PHE A 136 11.40 21.44 -12.32
CA PHE A 136 11.31 20.71 -11.05
C PHE A 136 12.67 20.36 -10.45
N GLY A 137 13.77 20.54 -11.19
CA GLY A 137 15.14 20.15 -10.79
C GLY A 137 15.48 18.68 -11.05
N SER A 138 14.49 17.85 -11.43
CA SER A 138 14.64 16.44 -11.81
C SER A 138 13.40 15.99 -12.58
N THR A 139 13.39 14.76 -13.12
CA THR A 139 12.14 14.19 -13.66
C THR A 139 11.13 13.96 -12.54
N PHE A 140 9.83 14.08 -12.83
CA PHE A 140 8.78 13.97 -11.82
C PHE A 140 8.86 12.67 -11.00
N GLU A 141 9.12 11.55 -11.69
CA GLU A 141 9.31 10.23 -11.08
C GLU A 141 10.50 10.18 -10.11
N LYS A 142 11.52 11.03 -10.25
CA LYS A 142 12.69 11.05 -9.34
C LYS A 142 12.52 12.01 -8.16
N LEU A 143 11.44 12.79 -8.12
CA LEU A 143 11.15 13.68 -6.99
C LEU A 143 10.69 12.88 -5.77
N GLY A 144 10.95 13.39 -4.56
CA GLY A 144 10.34 12.83 -3.35
C GLY A 144 8.82 13.07 -3.30
N GLN A 145 8.12 12.25 -2.53
CA GLN A 145 6.64 12.28 -2.40
C GLN A 145 6.08 13.69 -2.13
N ASP A 146 6.65 14.40 -1.17
CA ASP A 146 6.20 15.74 -0.78
C ASP A 146 6.21 16.71 -1.98
N ARG A 147 7.30 16.71 -2.75
CA ARG A 147 7.42 17.56 -3.93
C ARG A 147 6.47 17.15 -5.05
N ARG A 148 6.28 15.84 -5.28
CA ARG A 148 5.30 15.34 -6.27
C ARG A 148 3.89 15.80 -5.93
N VAL A 149 3.48 15.67 -4.67
CA VAL A 149 2.13 16.06 -4.23
C VAL A 149 1.93 17.58 -4.33
N GLN A 150 2.94 18.39 -3.98
CA GLN A 150 2.89 19.84 -4.17
C GLN A 150 2.68 20.24 -5.64
N ILE A 151 3.39 19.58 -6.57
CA ILE A 151 3.23 19.82 -8.01
C ILE A 151 1.82 19.42 -8.46
N LEU A 152 1.35 18.21 -8.11
CA LEU A 152 0.00 17.78 -8.46
C LEU A 152 -1.08 18.74 -7.92
N LYS A 153 -0.86 19.30 -6.72
CA LYS A 153 -1.78 20.29 -6.12
C LYS A 153 -1.73 21.62 -6.85
N ALA A 154 -0.54 22.11 -7.22
CA ALA A 154 -0.37 23.37 -7.94
C ALA A 154 -1.00 23.37 -9.34
N TYR A 155 -1.14 22.18 -9.95
CA TYR A 155 -1.80 21.99 -11.24
C TYR A 155 -3.27 21.52 -11.10
N ASP A 156 -3.85 21.61 -9.90
CA ASP A 156 -5.24 21.23 -9.60
C ASP A 156 -5.62 19.77 -9.97
N ILE A 157 -4.63 18.88 -10.06
CA ILE A 157 -4.86 17.45 -10.28
C ILE A 157 -5.37 16.80 -8.99
N VAL A 158 -4.85 17.25 -7.85
CA VAL A 158 -5.32 16.84 -6.52
C VAL A 158 -5.87 18.02 -5.75
N ASP A 159 -6.98 17.81 -5.04
CA ASP A 159 -7.53 18.80 -4.11
C ASP A 159 -6.84 18.72 -2.74
N GLU A 160 -7.27 19.55 -1.79
CA GLU A 160 -6.68 19.55 -0.45
C GLU A 160 -6.97 18.27 0.33
N ASN A 161 -8.12 17.63 0.09
CA ASN A 161 -8.48 16.38 0.77
C ASN A 161 -7.55 15.24 0.33
N ILE A 162 -7.30 15.12 -0.98
CA ILE A 162 -6.38 14.12 -1.53
C ILE A 162 -4.94 14.39 -1.09
N LYS A 163 -4.52 15.67 -1.03
CA LYS A 163 -3.23 16.03 -0.46
C LYS A 163 -3.12 15.61 1.02
N GLN A 164 -4.14 15.83 1.83
CA GLN A 164 -4.16 15.39 3.23
C GLN A 164 -4.05 13.86 3.35
N SER A 165 -4.69 13.09 2.45
CA SER A 165 -4.51 11.63 2.39
C SER A 165 -3.04 11.25 2.15
N PHE A 166 -2.36 11.90 1.19
CA PHE A 166 -0.93 11.70 0.97
C PHE A 166 -0.08 12.04 2.21
N ASP A 167 -0.37 13.18 2.84
CA ASP A 167 0.35 13.65 4.01
C ASP A 167 0.18 12.72 5.21
N LEU A 168 -1.03 12.20 5.45
CA LEU A 168 -1.28 11.22 6.53
C LEU A 168 -0.43 9.96 6.32
N ILE A 169 -0.43 9.40 5.12
CA ILE A 169 0.34 8.18 4.81
C ILE A 169 1.83 8.44 5.00
N ARG A 170 2.34 9.55 4.46
CA ARG A 170 3.76 9.94 4.53
C ARG A 170 4.22 10.15 5.98
N THR A 171 3.44 10.90 6.75
CA THR A 171 3.78 11.21 8.16
C THR A 171 3.70 9.98 9.04
N THR A 172 2.70 9.13 8.86
CA THR A 172 2.58 7.85 9.59
C THR A 172 3.71 6.88 9.23
N ARG A 173 4.07 6.78 7.94
CA ARG A 173 5.24 6.02 7.51
C ARG A 173 6.50 6.54 8.17
N ARG A 174 6.73 7.85 8.18
CA ARG A 174 7.90 8.43 8.86
C ARG A 174 7.92 8.13 10.34
N LYS A 175 6.78 8.24 11.01
CA LYS A 175 6.60 7.94 12.44
C LYS A 175 7.05 6.51 12.79
N TYR A 176 6.64 5.51 12.02
CA TYR A 176 6.89 4.09 12.36
C TYR A 176 8.10 3.44 11.67
N LEU A 177 8.48 3.90 10.47
CA LEU A 177 9.54 3.27 9.67
C LEU A 177 10.85 4.07 9.66
N HIS A 178 10.85 5.31 10.17
CA HIS A 178 12.03 6.18 10.15
C HIS A 178 12.44 6.71 11.53
N LEU A 179 11.62 6.56 12.57
CA LEU A 179 11.95 7.00 13.93
C LEU A 179 11.98 5.80 14.89
N TRP A 180 13.16 5.51 15.43
CA TRP A 180 13.36 4.40 16.38
C TRP A 180 12.63 4.60 17.72
N SER A 181 12.51 5.86 18.16
CA SER A 181 12.00 6.21 19.49
C SER A 181 10.47 6.19 19.61
N HIS A 182 9.76 5.89 18.52
CA HIS A 182 8.31 6.02 18.50
C HIS A 182 7.62 4.75 19.01
N ASP A 183 6.61 4.92 19.86
CA ASP A 183 5.86 3.80 20.46
C ASP A 183 4.90 3.13 19.47
N LEU A 184 4.75 1.81 19.58
CA LEU A 184 3.94 0.97 18.72
C LEU A 184 2.49 0.81 19.20
N ASP A 185 2.10 1.38 20.34
CA ASP A 185 0.75 1.25 20.92
C ASP A 185 -0.41 1.52 19.95
N GLN A 186 -0.26 2.50 19.05
CA GLN A 186 -1.31 2.92 18.12
C GLN A 186 -1.14 2.39 16.69
N ILE A 187 -0.15 1.53 16.45
CA ILE A 187 0.25 1.14 15.09
C ILE A 187 -0.89 0.46 14.32
N SER A 188 -1.74 -0.33 14.97
CA SER A 188 -2.87 -1.00 14.32
C SER A 188 -3.95 -0.01 13.88
N VAL A 189 -4.27 0.97 14.73
CA VAL A 189 -5.23 2.03 14.38
C VAL A 189 -4.71 2.87 13.23
N ASP A 190 -3.45 3.28 13.31
CA ASP A 190 -2.78 4.06 12.27
C ASP A 190 -2.68 3.28 10.94
N ALA A 191 -2.39 1.98 10.99
CA ALA A 191 -2.37 1.13 9.80
C ALA A 191 -3.74 1.06 9.11
N ARG A 192 -4.85 0.99 9.85
CA ARG A 192 -6.20 1.03 9.29
C ARG A 192 -6.52 2.37 8.63
N ASN A 193 -6.15 3.47 9.28
CA ASN A 193 -6.35 4.82 8.75
C ASN A 193 -5.55 5.00 7.46
N VAL A 194 -4.28 4.63 7.47
CA VAL A 194 -3.39 4.66 6.29
C VAL A 194 -3.92 3.79 5.15
N PHE A 195 -4.42 2.59 5.45
CA PHE A 195 -5.04 1.72 4.45
C PHE A 195 -6.26 2.38 3.79
N THR A 196 -7.13 2.97 4.60
CA THR A 196 -8.32 3.68 4.12
C THR A 196 -7.95 4.86 3.22
N GLU A 197 -6.95 5.65 3.60
CA GLU A 197 -6.47 6.76 2.77
C GLU A 197 -5.80 6.28 1.48
N ALA A 198 -5.02 5.20 1.52
CA ALA A 198 -4.41 4.63 0.32
C ALA A 198 -5.47 4.14 -0.68
N VAL A 199 -6.55 3.53 -0.19
CA VAL A 199 -7.71 3.16 -1.01
C VAL A 199 -8.36 4.39 -1.65
N LYS A 200 -8.57 5.47 -0.88
CA LYS A 200 -9.09 6.74 -1.42
C LYS A 200 -8.23 7.30 -2.54
N LEU A 201 -6.91 7.28 -2.38
CA LEU A 201 -5.95 7.73 -3.40
C LEU A 201 -6.08 6.91 -4.69
N VAL A 202 -6.15 5.58 -4.59
CA VAL A 202 -6.34 4.71 -5.76
C VAL A 202 -7.68 4.96 -6.44
N ILE A 203 -8.76 5.15 -5.68
CA ILE A 203 -10.08 5.48 -6.23
C ILE A 203 -10.06 6.84 -6.94
N ARG A 204 -9.34 7.84 -6.40
CA ARG A 204 -9.16 9.13 -7.07
C ARG A 204 -8.48 9.01 -8.44
N ALA A 205 -7.48 8.13 -8.54
CA ALA A 205 -6.77 7.88 -9.79
C ALA A 205 -7.64 7.09 -10.79
N ILE A 206 -8.28 6.01 -10.32
CA ILE A 206 -9.07 5.12 -11.18
C ILE A 206 -10.38 5.76 -11.62
N GLY A 207 -11.05 6.48 -10.73
CA GLY A 207 -12.45 6.88 -10.87
C GLY A 207 -13.33 5.63 -10.80
N GLN A 208 -14.13 5.49 -9.76
CA GLN A 208 -15.05 4.36 -9.64
C GLN A 208 -16.42 4.89 -9.28
N ASP A 209 -17.24 5.09 -10.30
CA ASP A 209 -18.66 5.41 -10.16
C ASP A 209 -19.48 4.48 -11.06
N PHE A 210 -20.77 4.36 -10.78
CA PHE A 210 -21.71 3.58 -11.60
C PHE A 210 -22.85 4.48 -12.04
N LYS A 211 -23.01 4.63 -13.36
CA LYS A 211 -24.15 5.34 -13.96
C LYS A 211 -24.84 4.44 -14.96
N ASP A 212 -26.14 4.24 -14.79
CA ASP A 212 -26.97 3.39 -15.65
C ASP A 212 -26.42 1.97 -15.86
N GLY A 213 -25.88 1.37 -14.78
CA GLY A 213 -25.27 0.03 -14.80
C GLY A 213 -23.89 -0.05 -15.47
N LYS A 214 -23.34 1.08 -15.92
CA LYS A 214 -22.01 1.17 -16.53
C LYS A 214 -20.98 1.70 -15.54
N LEU A 215 -19.79 1.14 -15.59
CA LEU A 215 -18.64 1.65 -14.85
C LEU A 215 -18.18 2.98 -15.46
N VAL A 216 -18.10 4.00 -14.63
CA VAL A 216 -17.57 5.32 -14.98
C VAL A 216 -16.18 5.43 -14.37
N LEU A 217 -15.18 5.37 -15.25
CA LEU A 217 -13.78 5.58 -14.91
C LEU A 217 -13.38 7.05 -15.04
N ASN A 218 -12.26 7.41 -14.43
CA ASN A 218 -11.62 8.71 -14.65
C ASN A 218 -11.32 8.88 -16.15
N PRO A 219 -11.80 9.94 -16.82
CA PRO A 219 -11.55 10.16 -18.25
C PRO A 219 -10.06 10.21 -18.62
N ALA A 220 -9.22 10.73 -17.72
CA ALA A 220 -7.77 10.74 -17.91
C ALA A 220 -7.18 9.31 -17.94
N LEU A 221 -7.70 8.43 -17.08
CA LEU A 221 -7.31 7.03 -17.07
C LEU A 221 -7.83 6.29 -18.30
N LEU A 222 -9.05 6.56 -18.79
CA LEU A 222 -9.54 5.94 -20.02
C LEU A 222 -8.63 6.23 -21.22
N LYS A 223 -8.20 7.49 -21.38
CA LYS A 223 -7.22 7.87 -22.41
C LYS A 223 -5.86 7.17 -22.22
N TYR A 224 -5.48 6.87 -20.99
CA TYR A 224 -4.28 6.08 -20.70
C TYR A 224 -4.45 4.62 -21.11
N LEU A 225 -5.57 4.00 -20.73
CA LEU A 225 -5.87 2.60 -21.07
C LEU A 225 -6.02 2.40 -22.59
N GLU A 226 -6.58 3.38 -23.30
CA GLU A 226 -6.67 3.38 -24.76
C GLU A 226 -5.29 3.40 -25.43
N ARG A 227 -4.39 4.29 -24.98
CA ARG A 227 -3.01 4.35 -25.46
C ARG A 227 -2.24 3.04 -25.27
N ASN A 228 -2.57 2.30 -24.20
CA ASN A 228 -1.95 1.02 -23.87
C ASN A 228 -2.70 -0.19 -24.48
N GLY A 229 -3.72 0.04 -25.30
CA GLY A 229 -4.45 -1.04 -25.99
C GLY A 229 -5.36 -1.90 -25.09
N VAL A 230 -5.56 -1.50 -23.83
CA VAL A 230 -6.41 -2.21 -22.85
C VAL A 230 -7.89 -1.92 -23.08
N TYR A 231 -8.19 -0.75 -23.64
CA TYR A 231 -9.53 -0.28 -23.97
C TYR A 231 -9.55 0.20 -25.41
N LYS A 232 -10.61 -0.13 -26.17
CA LYS A 232 -10.89 0.51 -27.46
C LYS A 232 -12.08 1.43 -27.25
N GLY A 233 -11.91 2.73 -27.50
CA GLY A 233 -13.02 3.67 -27.50
C GLY A 233 -14.14 3.19 -28.43
N ALA A 234 -15.39 3.51 -28.09
CA ALA A 234 -16.45 3.43 -29.08
C ALA A 234 -16.18 4.53 -30.13
N GLU A 235 -16.08 4.12 -31.40
CA GLU A 235 -16.11 5.05 -32.55
C GLU A 235 -17.40 5.88 -32.55
#